data_AF-A0AAW0ZG50-F1
#
_entry.id   AF-A0AAW0ZG50-F1
#
_cell.length_a   1.000
_cell.length_b   1.000
_cell.length_c   1.000
_cell.angle_alpha   90.00
_cell.angle_beta   90.00
_cell.angle_gamma   90.00
#
_symmetry.space_group_name_H-M   'P 1'
#
loop_
_entity.id
_entity.type
_entity.pdbx_description
1 polymer ?
#
loop_
_entity_poly.entity_id
_entity_poly.type
_entity_poly.pdbx_seq_one_letter_code
_entity_poly.pdbx_strand_id
1 'polypeptide(L)'
;MLVRELVDGDEASERELQATVLTCLYLSYSYMGNEISYPLKPFLIEDSKDKFWDRCLLIVNRLSSEMLRINSEPGFFTEVFTELKACGTGDRGSLPGTGLERSLVVSGVAVPTKAA
;
A
#
# COMPACT_ATOMS: atom_id res chain seq x y z
N MET A 1 2.94 -0.75 4.06
CA MET A 1 2.93 0.52 4.80
C MET A 1 1.50 1.05 4.98
N LEU A 2 0.87 1.76 4.02
CA LEU A 2 -0.46 2.37 4.23
C LEU A 2 -1.51 1.39 4.78
N VAL A 3 -1.65 0.22 4.16
CA VAL A 3 -2.61 -0.81 4.61
C VAL A 3 -2.27 -1.33 6.01
N ARG A 4 -0.99 -1.55 6.33
CA ARG A 4 -0.53 -2.02 7.65
C ARG A 4 -0.95 -1.07 8.78
N GLU A 5 -0.97 0.23 8.51
CA GLU A 5 -1.30 1.27 9.51
C GLU A 5 -2.81 1.54 9.66
N LEU A 6 -3.61 1.09 8.69
CA LEU A 6 -5.04 1.40 8.57
C LEU A 6 -5.94 0.19 8.75
N VAL A 7 -5.40 -1.02 8.62
CA VAL A 7 -6.12 -2.29 8.75
C VAL A 7 -5.56 -3.01 9.97
N ASP A 8 -6.39 -3.19 10.99
CA ASP A 8 -6.02 -3.82 12.26
C ASP A 8 -6.69 -5.18 12.48
N GLY A 9 -7.57 -5.60 11.57
CA GLY A 9 -8.25 -6.89 11.63
C GLY A 9 -9.59 -6.86 12.37
N ASP A 10 -10.05 -5.68 12.83
CA ASP A 10 -11.35 -5.48 13.49
C ASP A 10 -12.41 -4.89 12.52
N GLU A 11 -12.20 -5.01 11.21
CA GLU A 11 -13.13 -4.48 10.22
C GLU A 11 -14.46 -5.24 10.26
N ALA A 12 -15.57 -4.52 10.35
CA ALA A 12 -16.89 -5.10 10.55
C ALA A 12 -17.41 -5.86 9.31
N SER A 13 -16.81 -5.65 8.14
CA SER A 13 -17.17 -6.35 6.91
C SER A 13 -16.07 -6.33 5.84
N GLU A 14 -16.14 -7.28 4.90
CA GLU A 14 -15.28 -7.28 3.70
C GLU A 14 -15.40 -5.97 2.91
N ARG A 15 -16.60 -5.39 2.86
CA ARG A 15 -16.84 -4.12 2.18
C ARG A 15 -16.09 -2.96 2.84
N GLU A 16 -16.05 -2.93 4.17
CA GLU A 16 -15.29 -1.91 4.90
C GLU A 16 -13.79 -2.05 4.65
N LEU A 17 -13.27 -3.27 4.74
CA LEU A 17 -11.87 -3.57 4.42
C LEU A 17 -11.53 -3.15 2.98
N GLN A 18 -12.37 -3.53 2.00
CA GLN A 18 -12.20 -3.17 0.60
C GLN A 18 -12.20 -1.65 0.43
N ALA A 19 -13.06 -0.92 1.13
CA ALA A 19 -13.14 0.53 1.06
C ALA A 19 -11.84 1.17 1.58
N THR A 20 -11.28 0.64 2.67
CA THR A 20 -10.02 1.14 3.24
C THR A 20 -8.84 0.85 2.31
N VAL A 21 -8.75 -0.37 1.78
CA VAL A 21 -7.71 -0.76 0.83
C VAL A 21 -7.77 0.08 -0.45
N LEU A 22 -8.96 0.33 -1.01
CA LEU A 22 -9.12 1.17 -2.20
C LEU A 22 -8.80 2.64 -1.95
N THR A 23 -9.04 3.14 -0.74
CA THR A 23 -8.61 4.50 -0.35
C THR A 23 -7.10 4.59 -0.30
N CYS A 24 -6.42 3.60 0.30
CA CYS A 24 -4.96 3.49 0.28
C CYS A 24 -4.41 3.40 -1.16
N LEU A 25 -5.08 2.64 -2.03
CA LEU A 25 -4.70 2.50 -3.43
C LEU A 25 -4.85 3.83 -4.19
N TYR A 26 -5.97 4.54 -4.02
CA TYR A 26 -6.20 5.84 -4.62
C TYR A 26 -5.12 6.86 -4.24
N LEU A 27 -4.75 6.92 -2.95
CA LEU A 27 -3.67 7.79 -2.49
C LEU A 27 -2.31 7.36 -3.03
N SER A 28 -2.07 6.05 -3.16
CA SER A 28 -0.83 5.53 -3.76
C SER A 28 -0.70 5.94 -5.23
N TYR A 29 -1.79 5.86 -6.01
CA TYR A 29 -1.83 6.39 -7.37
C TYR A 29 -1.63 7.90 -7.38
N SER A 30 -2.29 8.64 -6.49
CA SER A 30 -2.19 10.10 -6.44
C SER A 30 -0.79 10.59 -6.04
N TYR A 31 -0.03 9.80 -5.27
CA TYR A 31 1.29 10.18 -4.75
C TYR A 31 2.46 9.64 -5.60
N MET A 32 2.41 8.37 -6.02
CA MET A 32 3.49 7.70 -6.77
C MET A 32 3.17 7.53 -8.27
N GLY A 33 1.97 7.89 -8.71
CA GLY A 33 1.54 7.74 -10.09
C GLY A 33 2.24 8.72 -11.03
N ASN A 34 2.40 8.31 -12.29
CA ASN A 34 3.00 9.14 -13.33
C ASN A 34 2.01 10.13 -13.96
N GLU A 35 0.70 9.92 -13.77
CA GLU A 35 -0.34 10.78 -14.32
C GLU A 35 -0.66 11.94 -13.36
N ILE A 36 -1.07 13.08 -13.93
CA ILE A 36 -1.43 14.27 -13.14
C ILE A 36 -2.71 14.10 -12.32
N SER A 37 -3.56 13.13 -12.66
CA SER A 37 -4.81 12.86 -11.94
C SER A 37 -5.34 11.47 -12.25
N TYR A 38 -6.09 10.91 -11.30
CA TYR A 38 -6.75 9.61 -11.43
C TYR A 38 -8.26 9.75 -11.16
N PRO A 39 -9.14 9.12 -11.95
CA PRO A 39 -10.58 9.20 -11.75
C PRO A 39 -10.98 8.50 -10.45
N LEU A 40 -11.93 9.06 -9.70
CA LEU A 40 -12.40 8.50 -8.42
C LEU A 40 -13.21 7.19 -8.58
N LYS A 41 -13.99 7.07 -9.65
CA LYS A 41 -15.00 6.02 -9.83
C LYS A 41 -14.50 4.57 -9.60
N PRO A 42 -13.28 4.17 -10.00
CA PRO A 42 -12.75 2.83 -9.73
C PRO A 42 -12.46 2.53 -8.26
N PHE A 43 -12.28 3.55 -7.42
CA PHE A 43 -11.86 3.43 -6.02
C PHE A 43 -13.01 3.61 -5.03
N LEU A 44 -14.11 4.21 -5.47
CA LEU A 44 -15.27 4.49 -4.64
C LEU A 44 -16.28 3.33 -4.71
N ILE A 45 -16.30 2.51 -3.66
CA ILE A 45 -17.28 1.42 -3.49
C ILE A 45 -18.37 1.71 -2.46
N GLU A 46 -18.21 2.82 -1.73
CA GLU A 46 -19.16 3.28 -0.72
C GLU A 46 -20.17 4.25 -1.33
N ASP A 47 -21.37 4.28 -0.77
CA ASP A 47 -22.43 5.19 -1.22
C ASP A 47 -22.13 6.65 -0.82
N SER A 48 -21.36 6.86 0.25
CA SER A 48 -20.98 8.18 0.74
C SER A 48 -19.58 8.57 0.26
N LYS A 49 -19.52 9.62 -0.57
CA LYS A 49 -18.24 10.23 -0.98
C LYS A 49 -17.51 10.91 0.19
N ASP A 50 -18.26 11.45 1.14
CA ASP A 50 -17.67 12.17 2.28
C ASP A 50 -16.82 11.23 3.14
N LYS A 51 -17.32 10.01 3.41
CA LYS A 51 -16.54 8.98 4.12
C LYS A 51 -15.23 8.62 3.43
N PHE A 52 -15.23 8.59 2.10
CA PHE A 52 -14.01 8.36 1.32
C PHE A 52 -13.01 9.52 1.53
N TRP A 53 -13.47 10.76 1.38
CA TRP A 53 -12.61 11.94 1.51
C TRP A 53 -12.11 12.17 2.94
N ASP A 54 -12.95 11.92 3.95
CA ASP A 54 -12.56 11.97 5.36
C ASP A 54 -11.43 10.98 5.65
N ARG A 55 -11.52 9.76 5.11
CA ARG A 55 -10.44 8.76 5.21
C ARG A 55 -9.19 9.19 4.44
N CYS A 56 -9.32 9.80 3.27
CA CYS A 56 -8.16 10.38 2.57
C CYS A 56 -7.43 11.41 3.43
N LEU A 57 -8.17 12.35 4.02
CA LEU A 57 -7.59 13.39 4.89
C LEU A 57 -6.95 12.79 6.14
N LEU A 58 -7.58 11.80 6.76
CA LEU A 58 -7.02 11.06 7.89
C LEU A 58 -5.68 10.42 7.53
N ILE A 59 -5.60 9.70 6.40
CA ILE A 59 -4.38 9.02 5.95
C ILE A 59 -3.28 10.04 5.67
N VAL A 60 -3.58 11.11 4.92
CA VAL A 60 -2.58 12.14 4.60
C VAL A 60 -2.07 12.82 5.88
N ASN A 61 -2.95 13.16 6.81
CA ASN A 61 -2.56 13.80 8.06
C ASN A 61 -1.68 12.89 8.94
N ARG A 62 -1.95 11.58 8.95
CA ARG A 62 -1.20 10.62 9.77
C ARG A 62 0.10 10.13 9.12
N LEU A 63 0.08 9.85 7.81
CA LEU A 63 1.11 9.05 7.13
C LEU A 63 1.90 9.83 6.08
N SER A 64 1.61 11.11 5.82
CA SER A 64 2.36 11.91 4.84
C SER A 64 3.88 11.93 5.09
N SER A 65 4.30 11.97 6.36
CA SER A 65 5.72 11.88 6.72
C SER A 65 6.34 10.56 6.29
N GLU A 66 5.66 9.42 6.52
CA GLU A 66 6.17 8.11 6.12
C GLU A 66 6.12 7.90 4.60
N MET A 67 5.11 8.46 3.93
CA MET A 67 5.01 8.47 2.47
C MET A 67 6.18 9.21 1.82
N LEU A 68 6.66 10.30 2.43
CA LEU A 68 7.88 10.96 1.99
C LEU A 68 9.12 10.14 2.37
N ARG A 69 9.17 9.66 3.61
CA ARG A 69 10.32 8.91 4.16
C ARG A 69 10.66 7.68 3.34
N ILE A 70 9.67 6.92 2.86
CA ILE A 70 9.91 5.72 2.04
C ILE A 70 10.56 6.03 0.69
N ASN A 71 10.45 7.28 0.21
CA ASN A 71 11.11 7.75 -1.00
C ASN A 71 12.48 8.39 -0.72
N SER A 72 12.66 9.01 0.43
CA SER A 72 13.91 9.71 0.79
C SER A 72 14.94 8.82 1.50
N GLU A 73 14.50 7.75 2.17
CA GLU A 73 15.36 6.86 2.96
C GLU A 73 15.35 5.42 2.42
N PRO A 74 16.41 5.00 1.70
CA PRO A 74 16.52 3.64 1.17
C PRO A 74 16.47 2.54 2.25
N GLY A 75 16.95 2.84 3.46
CA GLY A 75 16.88 1.94 4.60
C GLY A 75 15.45 1.65 5.03
N PHE A 76 14.62 2.69 5.16
CA PHE A 76 13.21 2.55 5.50
C PHE A 76 12.43 1.80 4.42
N PHE A 77 12.72 2.05 3.13
CA PHE A 77 12.15 1.25 2.05
C PHE A 77 12.50 -0.25 2.19
N THR A 78 13.76 -0.55 2.48
CA THR A 78 14.24 -1.94 2.62
C THR A 78 13.60 -2.64 3.81
N GLU A 79 13.40 -1.94 4.93
CA GLU A 79 12.67 -2.41 6.11
C GLU A 79 11.23 -2.78 5.74
N VAL A 80 10.47 -1.83 5.20
CA VAL A 80 9.07 -2.04 4.78
C VAL A 80 8.94 -3.15 3.74
N PHE A 81 9.87 -3.23 2.78
CA PHE A 81 9.90 -4.29 1.77
C PHE A 81 10.19 -5.67 2.39
N THR A 82 11.08 -5.73 3.38
CA THR A 82 11.43 -6.98 4.07
C THR A 82 10.26 -7.50 4.90
N GLU A 83 9.57 -6.63 5.62
CA GLU A 83 8.35 -6.98 6.34
C GLU A 83 7.27 -7.52 5.40
N LEU A 84 7.05 -6.86 4.25
CA LEU A 84 6.06 -7.32 3.28
C LEU A 84 6.36 -8.73 2.77
N LYS A 85 7.64 -9.07 2.54
CA LYS A 85 8.03 -10.45 2.17
C LYS A 85 7.71 -11.45 3.28
N ALA A 86 7.87 -11.06 4.55
CA ALA A 86 7.61 -11.93 5.69
C ALA A 86 6.14 -12.34 5.78
N CYS A 87 5.20 -11.47 5.37
CA CYS A 87 3.77 -11.79 5.31
C CYS A 87 3.44 -12.97 4.38
N GLY A 88 4.26 -13.25 3.37
CA GLY A 88 4.07 -14.39 2.45
C GLY A 88 4.73 -15.69 2.92
N THR A 89 5.58 -15.61 3.96
CA THR A 89 6.34 -16.74 4.51
C THR A 89 5.80 -17.25 5.85
N GLY A 90 5.03 -16.42 6.57
CA GLY A 90 4.30 -16.84 7.76
C GLY A 90 3.12 -17.74 7.38
N ASP A 91 3.15 -18.98 7.88
CA ASP A 91 2.08 -19.99 7.82
C ASP A 91 2.02 -20.98 6.64
N ARG A 92 3.17 -21.42 6.12
CA ARG A 92 3.26 -22.75 5.46
C ARG A 92 3.92 -23.82 6.32
N GLY A 93 3.76 -23.71 7.63
CA GLY A 93 4.21 -24.73 8.57
C GLY A 93 3.20 -25.85 8.76
N SER A 94 2.70 -26.53 7.70
CA SER A 94 2.09 -27.87 7.84
C SER A 94 1.68 -28.65 6.58
N LEU A 95 1.95 -28.20 5.34
CA LEU A 95 1.58 -28.98 4.14
C LEU A 95 2.82 -29.50 3.39
N PRO A 96 3.05 -30.82 3.34
CA PRO A 96 4.11 -31.38 2.53
C PRO A 96 3.67 -31.38 1.05
N GLY A 97 4.43 -30.68 0.22
CA GLY A 97 4.38 -30.84 -1.24
C GLY A 97 3.72 -29.69 -1.99
N THR A 98 4.56 -28.83 -2.57
CA THR A 98 4.72 -28.70 -4.04
C THR A 98 5.57 -27.46 -4.29
N GLY A 99 6.72 -27.68 -4.93
CA GLY A 99 7.62 -26.61 -5.33
C GLY A 99 6.96 -25.71 -6.37
N LEU A 100 6.82 -24.43 -6.05
CA LEU A 100 6.75 -23.37 -7.02
C LEU A 100 7.61 -22.22 -6.49
N GLU A 101 8.89 -22.27 -6.84
CA GLU A 101 9.79 -21.12 -6.75
C GLU A 101 9.22 -20.01 -7.65
N ARG A 102 8.44 -19.10 -7.07
CA ARG A 102 8.06 -17.86 -7.75
C ARG A 102 9.21 -16.87 -7.58
N SER A 103 10.13 -16.90 -8.54
CA SER A 103 11.07 -15.82 -8.81
C SER A 103 10.27 -14.55 -9.10
N LEU A 104 10.07 -13.72 -8.07
CA LEU A 104 9.65 -12.33 -8.24
C LEU A 104 10.90 -11.54 -8.60
N VAL A 105 11.23 -11.56 -9.88
CA VAL A 105 12.17 -10.61 -10.48
C VAL A 105 11.53 -9.22 -10.31
N VAL A 106 11.90 -8.51 -9.24
CA VAL A 106 11.62 -7.08 -9.15
C VAL A 106 12.55 -6.42 -10.16
N SER A 107 12.01 -6.18 -11.35
CA SER A 107 12.70 -5.47 -12.42
C SER A 107 13.25 -4.18 -11.85
N GLY A 108 14.56 -3.98 -11.97
CA GLY A 108 15.28 -2.85 -11.39
C GLY A 108 14.69 -1.52 -11.84
N VAL A 109 13.96 -0.87 -10.93
CA VAL A 109 13.63 0.54 -11.07
C VAL A 109 14.75 1.31 -10.37
N ALA A 110 15.72 1.76 -11.15
CA ALA A 110 16.66 2.77 -10.70
C ALA A 110 15.89 4.08 -10.50
N VAL A 111 15.90 4.61 -9.28
CA VAL A 111 15.42 5.96 -8.99
C VAL A 111 16.50 6.94 -9.48
N PRO A 112 16.23 7.81 -10.48
CA PRO A 112 17.20 8.80 -10.89
C PRO A 112 17.28 9.90 -9.83
N THR A 113 18.37 9.93 -9.07
CA THR A 113 18.76 11.11 -8.29
C THR A 113 19.24 12.18 -9.25
N LYS A 114 18.33 13.09 -9.65
CA LYS A 114 18.75 14.37 -10.25
C LYS A 114 19.39 15.20 -9.14
N ALA A 115 20.72 15.13 -9.05
CA ALA A 115 21.50 16.15 -8.37
C ALA A 115 21.39 17.44 -9.17
N ALA A 116 21.10 18.54 -8.47
CA ALA A 116 21.18 19.91 -8.98
C ALA A 116 22.64 20.31 -9.22
#